data_AF-A0A1C7GQA3-F1
#
_entry.id   AF-A0A1C7GQA3-F1
#
_cell.length_a   1.000
_cell.length_b   1.000
_cell.length_c   1.000
_cell.angle_alpha   90.00
_cell.angle_beta   90.00
_cell.angle_gamma   90.00
#
_symmetry.space_group_name_H-M   'P 1'
#
loop_
_entity.id
_entity.type
_entity.pdbx_description
1 polymer ?
#
loop_
_entity_poly.entity_id
_entity_poly.type
_entity_poly.pdbx_seq_one_letter_code
_entity_poly.pdbx_strand_id
1 'polypeptide(L)'
;MEYRIREYMDQLFESAPHTQRAYELKIELTQNLIEKYYAFIGEGKTPDDAYNLTIGSIGDVRELFSQLEDDENGDPVPPPVYYPQPRPDHRRALVRTAAVMLFILSPVPPIVFEELFGGSFFGGALGPIGMFMMIAVGVGLLVYDKWSHPEQPQPVPGSVVKDFQQWQQQKQRKKHYIAAFNGAFWPLVLAFYFIISFGTGKWYITWVIFLIAPAIDVIVNTLLGSMMKQNGGK
;
A
#
# COMPACT_ATOMS: atom_id res chain seq x y z
N MET A 1 6.04 -29.25 3.63
CA MET A 1 7.44 -29.46 3.24
C MET A 1 8.24 -28.16 3.11
N GLU A 2 7.66 -27.04 2.64
CA GLU A 2 8.34 -25.72 2.64
C GLU A 2 8.97 -25.34 3.99
N TYR A 3 8.29 -25.65 5.09
CA TYR A 3 8.81 -25.42 6.45
C TYR A 3 10.16 -26.10 6.69
N ARG A 4 10.37 -27.32 6.17
CA ARG A 4 11.61 -28.09 6.36
C ARG A 4 12.77 -27.46 5.58
N ILE A 5 12.50 -26.90 4.40
CA ILE A 5 13.51 -26.16 3.61
C ILE A 5 13.91 -24.88 4.33
N ARG A 6 12.94 -24.15 4.89
CA ARG A 6 13.22 -22.93 5.69
C ARG A 6 14.04 -23.25 6.93
N GLU A 7 13.68 -24.31 7.65
CA GLU A 7 14.41 -24.78 8.83
C GLU A 7 15.85 -25.22 8.51
N TYR A 8 16.05 -25.94 7.39
CA TYR A 8 17.39 -26.26 6.90
C TYR A 8 18.21 -25.00 6.58
N MET A 9 17.61 -24.02 5.91
CA MET A 9 18.26 -22.74 5.60
C MET A 9 18.56 -21.91 6.84
N ASP A 10 17.70 -21.98 7.86
CA ASP A 10 17.92 -21.32 9.14
C ASP A 10 19.14 -21.91 9.86
N GLN A 11 19.28 -23.24 9.87
CA GLN A 11 20.45 -23.93 10.42
C GLN A 11 21.73 -23.63 9.61
N LEU A 12 21.62 -23.60 8.28
CA LEU A 12 22.77 -23.36 7.40
C LEU A 12 23.34 -21.94 7.55
N PHE A 13 22.49 -20.98 7.89
CA PHE A 13 22.86 -19.58 8.11
C PHE A 13 23.06 -19.23 9.58
N GLU A 14 23.01 -20.21 10.50
CA GLU A 14 23.27 -19.97 11.92
C GLU A 14 24.72 -19.54 12.17
N SER A 15 25.66 -20.03 11.35
CA SER A 15 27.06 -19.63 11.35
C SER A 15 27.39 -18.51 10.36
N ALA A 16 26.38 -17.91 9.71
CA ALA A 16 26.59 -16.83 8.75
C ALA A 16 26.79 -15.48 9.47
N PRO A 17 27.57 -14.55 8.89
CA PRO A 17 27.76 -13.24 9.48
C PRO A 17 26.43 -12.49 9.57
N HIS A 18 26.22 -11.76 10.67
CA HIS A 18 25.01 -10.96 10.90
C HIS A 18 25.07 -9.63 10.13
N THR A 19 25.11 -9.71 8.80
CA THR A 19 25.11 -8.56 7.88
C THR A 19 23.85 -8.52 7.00
N GLN A 20 23.52 -7.35 6.45
CA GLN A 20 22.39 -7.18 5.54
C GLN A 20 22.53 -8.07 4.30
N ARG A 21 23.74 -8.14 3.70
CA ARG A 21 24.00 -8.96 2.52
C ARG A 21 23.83 -10.46 2.80
N ALA A 22 24.26 -10.93 3.98
CA ALA A 22 24.05 -12.32 4.38
C ALA A 22 22.56 -12.66 4.57
N TYR A 23 21.78 -11.72 5.11
CA TYR A 23 20.34 -11.87 5.23
C TYR A 23 19.62 -11.88 3.86
N GLU A 24 20.00 -10.98 2.95
CA GLU A 24 19.49 -10.96 1.58
C GLU A 24 19.81 -12.26 0.84
N LEU A 25 21.05 -12.74 0.94
CA LEU A 25 21.47 -14.01 0.38
C LEU A 25 20.65 -15.18 0.94
N LYS A 26 20.39 -15.18 2.25
CA LYS A 26 19.54 -16.20 2.90
C LYS A 26 18.15 -16.23 2.27
N ILE A 27 17.54 -15.07 2.06
CA ILE A 27 16.19 -14.96 1.46
C ILE A 27 16.21 -15.46 0.03
N GLU A 28 17.14 -14.96 -0.78
CA GLU A 28 17.26 -15.30 -2.20
C GLU A 28 17.44 -16.80 -2.41
N LEU A 29 18.38 -17.40 -1.67
CA LEU A 29 18.64 -18.84 -1.74
C LEU A 29 17.46 -19.67 -1.24
N THR A 30 16.82 -19.25 -0.15
CA THR A 30 15.63 -19.94 0.36
C THR A 30 14.51 -19.94 -0.68
N GLN A 31 14.30 -18.81 -1.37
CA GLN A 31 13.28 -18.72 -2.41
C GLN A 31 13.65 -19.58 -3.62
N ASN A 32 14.90 -19.52 -4.09
CA ASN A 32 15.39 -20.34 -5.20
C ASN A 32 15.23 -21.84 -4.93
N LEU A 33 15.52 -22.29 -3.70
CA LEU A 33 15.30 -23.67 -3.29
C LEU A 33 13.82 -24.05 -3.31
N ILE A 34 12.94 -23.21 -2.78
CA ILE A 34 11.50 -23.49 -2.76
C ILE A 34 10.99 -23.63 -4.21
N GLU A 35 11.45 -22.77 -5.12
CA GLU A 35 11.11 -22.85 -6.55
C GLU A 35 11.61 -24.16 -7.19
N LYS A 36 12.86 -24.55 -6.95
CA LYS A 36 13.40 -25.84 -7.44
C LYS A 36 12.66 -27.05 -6.87
N TYR A 37 12.30 -27.01 -5.59
CA TYR A 37 11.51 -28.05 -4.95
C TYR A 37 10.19 -28.24 -5.69
N TYR A 38 9.46 -27.16 -5.96
CA TYR A 38 8.19 -27.24 -6.70
C TYR A 38 8.36 -27.67 -8.15
N ALA A 39 9.45 -27.31 -8.82
CA ALA A 39 9.77 -27.81 -10.15
C ALA A 39 9.89 -29.36 -10.14
N PHE A 40 10.60 -29.93 -9.16
CA PHE A 40 10.73 -31.38 -9.01
C PHE A 40 9.42 -32.08 -8.67
N ILE A 41 8.54 -31.46 -7.89
CA ILE A 41 7.17 -31.98 -7.68
C ILE A 41 6.39 -31.97 -9.00
N GLY A 42 6.53 -30.92 -9.81
CA GLY A 42 5.90 -30.80 -11.13
C GLY A 42 6.38 -31.86 -12.13
N GLU A 43 7.63 -32.32 -12.00
CA GLU A 43 8.19 -33.44 -12.76
C GLU A 43 7.69 -34.82 -12.31
N GLY A 44 6.85 -34.89 -11.27
CA GLY A 44 6.27 -36.14 -10.76
C GLY A 44 7.15 -36.88 -9.74
N LYS A 45 8.18 -36.23 -9.19
CA LYS A 45 9.01 -36.81 -8.12
C LYS A 45 8.25 -36.80 -6.79
N THR A 46 8.61 -37.73 -5.90
CA THR A 46 8.01 -37.78 -4.56
C THR A 46 8.46 -36.58 -3.72
N PRO A 47 7.66 -36.13 -2.72
CA PRO A 47 8.02 -35.01 -1.86
C PRO A 47 9.37 -35.16 -1.15
N ASP A 48 9.72 -36.37 -0.73
CA ASP A 48 10.98 -36.63 -0.04
C ASP A 48 12.17 -36.67 -1.00
N ASP A 49 12.00 -37.24 -2.20
CA ASP A 49 13.04 -37.25 -3.24
C ASP A 49 13.32 -35.83 -3.76
N ALA A 50 12.26 -35.05 -3.99
CA ALA A 50 12.36 -33.66 -4.40
C ALA A 50 13.11 -32.82 -3.35
N TYR A 51 12.85 -33.05 -2.06
CA TYR A 51 13.58 -32.39 -0.98
C TYR A 51 15.08 -32.71 -1.01
N ASN A 52 15.44 -34.00 -1.07
CA ASN A 52 16.83 -34.44 -1.08
C ASN A 52 17.61 -33.92 -2.31
N LEU A 53 16.98 -33.89 -3.49
CA LEU A 53 17.57 -33.32 -4.70
C LEU A 53 17.76 -31.81 -4.58
N THR A 54 16.82 -31.12 -3.94
CA THR A 54 16.85 -29.67 -3.79
C THR A 54 17.97 -29.22 -2.85
N ILE A 55 18.09 -29.84 -1.67
CA ILE A 55 19.18 -29.52 -0.72
C ILE A 55 20.56 -29.86 -1.30
N GLY A 56 20.67 -30.94 -2.08
CA GLY A 56 21.91 -31.31 -2.76
C GLY A 56 22.34 -30.31 -3.85
N SER A 57 21.40 -29.52 -4.37
CA SER A 57 21.67 -28.55 -5.45
C SER A 57 22.29 -27.23 -4.98
N ILE A 58 22.31 -26.96 -3.67
CA ILE A 58 22.85 -25.70 -3.12
C ILE A 58 24.38 -25.71 -3.03
N GLY A 59 25.01 -26.89 -2.89
CA GLY A 59 26.46 -26.99 -2.69
C GLY A 59 26.93 -26.40 -1.36
N ASP A 60 28.16 -25.87 -1.33
CA ASP A 60 28.74 -25.26 -0.13
C ASP A 60 28.55 -23.73 -0.11
N VAL A 61 27.51 -23.28 0.57
CA VAL A 61 27.19 -21.86 0.74
C VAL A 61 28.15 -21.14 1.68
N ARG A 62 28.97 -21.87 2.43
CA ARG A 62 29.87 -21.28 3.42
C ARG A 62 30.99 -20.47 2.76
N GLU A 63 31.35 -20.80 1.52
CA GLU A 63 32.28 -20.03 0.70
C GLU A 63 31.76 -18.63 0.37
N LEU A 64 30.44 -18.46 0.31
CA LEU A 64 29.82 -17.16 0.08
C LEU A 64 29.87 -16.29 1.35
N PHE A 65 29.91 -16.90 2.53
CA PHE A 65 29.94 -16.16 3.80
C PHE A 65 31.24 -15.39 4.01
N SER A 66 32.39 -15.94 3.59
CA SER A 66 33.68 -15.23 3.68
C SER A 66 33.74 -13.98 2.81
N GLN A 67 32.90 -13.86 1.78
CA GLN A 67 32.80 -12.67 0.94
C GLN A 67 31.86 -11.60 1.53
N LEU A 68 31.13 -11.94 2.60
CA LEU A 68 30.09 -11.11 3.21
C LEU A 68 30.53 -10.46 4.52
N GLU A 69 31.71 -10.80 5.03
CA GLU A 69 32.30 -10.30 6.27
C GLU A 69 33.00 -8.95 6.11
N ASP A 70 33.58 -8.68 4.93
CA ASP A 70 34.33 -7.46 4.65
C ASP A 70 33.51 -6.50 3.76
N ASP A 71 33.30 -5.26 4.22
CA ASP A 71 32.99 -4.17 3.30
C ASP A 71 34.26 -3.81 2.52
N GLU A 72 34.12 -3.31 1.29
CA GLU A 72 35.23 -3.01 0.37
C GLU A 72 36.27 -2.02 0.97
N ASN A 73 35.90 -1.33 2.06
CA ASN A 73 36.72 -0.36 2.80
C ASN A 73 37.17 -0.81 4.21
N GLY A 74 36.86 -2.03 4.67
CA GLY A 74 37.28 -2.53 5.99
C GLY A 74 36.54 -1.94 7.20
N ASP A 75 35.39 -1.27 6.97
CA ASP A 75 34.53 -0.76 8.03
C ASP A 75 33.53 -1.84 8.52
N PRO A 76 33.16 -1.85 9.82
CA PRO A 76 32.17 -2.79 10.35
C PRO A 76 30.81 -2.62 9.65
N VAL A 77 30.35 -3.66 8.96
CA VAL A 77 29.04 -3.67 8.30
C VAL A 77 27.94 -3.47 9.34
N PRO A 78 27.05 -2.47 9.18
CA PRO A 78 25.99 -2.23 10.14
C PRO A 78 25.05 -3.45 10.27
N PRO A 79 24.48 -3.70 11.46
CA PRO A 79 23.61 -4.84 11.69
C PRO A 79 22.35 -4.78 10.80
N PRO A 80 21.82 -5.94 10.39
CA PRO A 80 20.69 -6.04 9.46
C PRO A 80 19.45 -5.34 10.03
N VAL A 81 18.81 -4.53 9.19
CA VAL A 81 17.49 -3.94 9.50
C VAL A 81 16.45 -4.95 9.06
N TYR A 82 15.75 -5.57 10.00
CA TYR A 82 14.67 -6.49 9.70
C TYR A 82 13.53 -5.75 8.97
N TYR A 83 13.35 -6.03 7.68
CA TYR A 83 12.14 -5.67 6.94
C TYR A 83 11.13 -6.81 7.10
N PRO A 84 10.01 -6.62 7.82
CA PRO A 84 8.94 -7.58 7.79
C PRO A 84 8.38 -7.61 6.37
N GLN A 85 8.61 -8.71 5.65
CA GLN A 85 7.94 -8.95 4.37
C GLN A 85 6.43 -8.95 4.62
N PRO A 86 5.64 -8.11 3.91
CA PRO A 86 4.19 -8.09 4.08
C PRO A 86 3.67 -9.47 3.68
N ARG A 87 3.24 -10.26 4.68
CA ARG A 87 2.58 -11.53 4.41
C ARG A 87 1.35 -11.24 3.55
N PRO A 88 1.12 -11.99 2.44
CA PRO A 88 -0.08 -11.83 1.64
C PRO A 88 -1.28 -12.21 2.49
N ASP A 89 -1.92 -11.20 3.07
CA ASP A 89 -3.14 -11.36 3.82
C ASP A 89 -4.28 -11.54 2.81
N HIS A 90 -4.71 -12.79 2.65
CA HIS A 90 -5.76 -13.18 1.72
C HIS A 90 -7.05 -12.40 1.99
N ARG A 91 -7.30 -11.97 3.24
CA ARG A 91 -8.46 -11.13 3.58
C ARG A 91 -8.37 -9.74 2.94
N ARG A 92 -7.17 -9.16 2.84
CA ARG A 92 -6.96 -7.85 2.16
C ARG A 92 -7.20 -7.96 0.66
N ALA A 93 -6.67 -9.01 0.05
CA ALA A 93 -6.89 -9.27 -1.37
C ALA A 93 -8.39 -9.43 -1.68
N LEU A 94 -9.13 -10.11 -0.80
CA LEU A 94 -10.58 -10.26 -0.92
C LEU A 94 -11.32 -8.93 -0.75
N VAL A 95 -11.00 -8.13 0.28
CA VAL A 95 -11.62 -6.81 0.51
C VAL A 95 -11.39 -5.86 -0.67
N ARG A 96 -10.14 -5.78 -1.16
CA ARG A 96 -9.81 -4.92 -2.30
C ARG A 96 -10.50 -5.39 -3.58
N THR A 97 -10.50 -6.70 -3.84
CA THR A 97 -11.19 -7.28 -5.03
C THR A 97 -12.69 -7.05 -4.95
N ALA A 98 -13.31 -7.24 -3.78
CA ALA A 98 -14.73 -7.01 -3.57
C ALA A 98 -15.12 -5.54 -3.80
N ALA A 99 -14.32 -4.60 -3.32
CA ALA A 99 -14.54 -3.17 -3.58
C ALA A 99 -14.46 -2.83 -5.08
N VAL A 100 -13.47 -3.38 -5.79
CA VAL A 100 -13.33 -3.18 -7.24
C VAL A 100 -14.52 -3.77 -8.00
N MET A 101 -14.99 -4.97 -7.63
CA MET A 101 -16.18 -5.57 -8.22
C MET A 101 -17.43 -4.71 -8.03
N LEU A 102 -17.59 -4.10 -6.85
CA LEU A 102 -18.71 -3.22 -6.54
C LEU A 102 -18.71 -1.94 -7.42
N PHE A 103 -17.52 -1.40 -7.73
CA PHE A 103 -17.40 -0.27 -8.66
C PHE A 103 -17.73 -0.65 -10.10
N ILE A 104 -17.31 -1.82 -10.55
CA ILE A 104 -17.64 -2.33 -11.89
C ILE A 104 -19.15 -2.57 -12.01
N LEU A 105 -19.80 -3.05 -10.94
CA LEU A 105 -21.24 -3.29 -10.90
C LEU A 105 -22.07 -2.00 -10.70
N SER A 106 -21.43 -0.90 -10.30
CA SER A 106 -22.09 0.36 -9.96
C SER A 106 -22.98 0.97 -11.06
N PRO A 107 -22.71 0.80 -12.37
CA PRO A 107 -23.60 1.28 -13.44
C PRO A 107 -24.85 0.42 -13.67
N VAL A 108 -24.95 -0.77 -13.06
CA VAL A 108 -26.09 -1.67 -13.26
C VAL A 108 -27.40 -1.10 -12.69
N PRO A 109 -27.45 -0.53 -11.47
CA PRO A 109 -28.66 0.10 -10.94
C PRO A 109 -29.29 1.16 -11.86
N PRO A 110 -28.58 2.17 -12.39
CA PRO A 110 -29.21 3.16 -13.26
C PRO A 110 -29.80 2.56 -14.54
N ILE A 111 -29.12 1.58 -15.16
CA ILE A 111 -29.63 0.91 -16.37
C ILE A 111 -30.91 0.11 -16.07
N VAL A 112 -30.90 -0.69 -14.99
CA VAL A 112 -32.04 -1.55 -14.63
C VAL A 112 -33.23 -0.72 -14.14
N PHE A 113 -33.01 0.31 -13.32
CA PHE A 113 -34.08 1.15 -12.79
C PHE A 113 -34.74 2.01 -13.88
N GLU A 114 -33.96 2.47 -14.87
CA GLU A 114 -34.50 3.18 -16.03
C GLU A 114 -35.42 2.28 -16.87
N GLU A 115 -35.02 1.03 -17.11
CA GLU A 115 -35.80 0.07 -17.90
C GLU A 115 -37.06 -0.45 -17.16
N LEU A 116 -36.98 -0.68 -15.84
CA LEU A 116 -38.11 -1.19 -15.04
C LEU A 116 -39.16 -0.12 -14.69
N PHE A 117 -38.71 1.10 -14.34
CA PHE A 117 -39.59 2.14 -13.77
C PHE A 117 -39.85 3.31 -14.74
N GLY A 118 -39.33 3.22 -15.97
CA GLY A 118 -39.68 3.99 -17.16
C GLY A 118 -40.06 5.44 -16.91
N GLY A 119 -39.10 6.36 -17.04
CA GLY A 119 -39.31 7.83 -17.15
C GLY A 119 -40.05 8.55 -16.01
N SER A 120 -40.59 7.83 -15.02
CA SER A 120 -41.27 8.41 -13.88
C SER A 120 -40.27 9.11 -12.96
N PHE A 121 -40.71 10.15 -12.25
CA PHE A 121 -39.85 10.95 -11.36
C PHE A 121 -39.09 10.10 -10.34
N PHE A 122 -39.69 8.98 -9.89
CA PHE A 122 -39.05 7.99 -9.03
C PHE A 122 -38.00 7.15 -9.77
N GLY A 123 -38.23 6.73 -11.02
CA GLY A 123 -37.26 5.97 -11.81
C GLY A 123 -35.99 6.74 -12.15
N GLY A 124 -36.11 8.04 -12.47
CA GLY A 124 -34.97 8.88 -12.86
C GLY A 124 -34.00 9.22 -11.71
N ALA A 125 -34.49 9.29 -10.47
CA ALA A 125 -33.66 9.61 -9.31
C ALA A 125 -33.09 8.37 -8.61
N LEU A 126 -33.83 7.25 -8.57
CA LEU A 126 -33.42 6.05 -7.83
C LEU A 126 -32.20 5.35 -8.43
N GLY A 127 -32.04 5.36 -9.76
CA GLY A 127 -30.90 4.78 -10.44
C GLY A 127 -29.56 5.40 -10.02
N PRO A 128 -29.37 6.72 -10.18
CA PRO A 128 -28.17 7.43 -9.71
C PRO A 128 -27.94 7.29 -8.20
N ILE A 129 -28.99 7.30 -7.38
CA ILE A 129 -28.88 7.09 -5.92
C ILE A 129 -28.30 5.71 -5.62
N GLY A 130 -28.79 4.66 -6.27
CA GLY A 130 -28.28 3.30 -6.12
C GLY A 130 -26.81 3.17 -6.54
N MET A 131 -26.41 3.84 -7.63
CA MET A 131 -25.03 3.92 -8.09
C MET A 131 -24.12 4.55 -7.01
N PHE A 132 -24.47 5.73 -6.51
CA PHE A 132 -23.67 6.40 -5.48
C PHE A 132 -23.60 5.63 -4.17
N MET A 133 -24.65 4.88 -3.81
CA MET A 133 -24.65 4.04 -2.61
C MET A 133 -23.67 2.87 -2.74
N MET A 134 -23.64 2.20 -3.90
CA MET A 134 -22.62 1.17 -4.17
C MET A 134 -21.20 1.73 -4.18
N ILE A 135 -20.99 2.92 -4.76
CA ILE A 135 -19.69 3.59 -4.72
C ILE A 135 -19.29 3.91 -3.28
N ALA A 136 -20.20 4.43 -2.46
CA ALA A 136 -19.94 4.75 -1.06
C ALA A 136 -19.53 3.50 -0.27
N VAL A 137 -20.20 2.37 -0.48
CA VAL A 137 -19.84 1.08 0.13
C VAL A 137 -18.46 0.59 -0.33
N GLY A 138 -18.17 0.65 -1.63
CA GLY A 138 -16.89 0.25 -2.20
C GLY A 138 -15.72 1.09 -1.67
N VAL A 139 -15.89 2.41 -1.59
CA VAL A 139 -14.90 3.32 -1.01
C VAL A 139 -14.74 3.06 0.48
N GLY A 140 -15.83 2.85 1.22
CA GLY A 140 -15.80 2.54 2.65
C GLY A 140 -14.97 1.29 2.97
N LEU A 141 -15.11 0.23 2.16
CA LEU A 141 -14.30 -0.99 2.26
C LEU A 141 -12.79 -0.71 2.06
N LEU A 142 -12.42 0.11 1.08
CA LEU A 142 -11.01 0.47 0.83
C LEU A 142 -10.41 1.35 1.93
N VAL A 143 -11.19 2.29 2.46
CA VAL A 143 -10.74 3.14 3.57
C VAL A 143 -10.57 2.31 4.86
N TYR A 144 -11.47 1.36 5.11
CA TYR A 144 -11.35 0.43 6.24
C TYR A 144 -10.10 -0.45 6.15
N ASP A 145 -9.78 -0.97 4.95
CA ASP A 145 -8.55 -1.74 4.71
C ASP A 145 -7.29 -0.89 5.00
N LYS A 146 -7.27 0.37 4.55
CA LYS A 146 -6.16 1.29 4.83
C LYS A 146 -6.03 1.64 6.32
N TRP A 147 -7.14 1.87 7.01
CA TRP A 147 -7.10 2.30 8.42
C TRP A 147 -6.71 1.17 9.36
N SER A 148 -7.14 -0.07 9.07
CA SER A 148 -6.78 -1.25 9.86
C SER A 148 -5.29 -1.62 9.77
N HIS A 149 -4.56 -1.07 8.78
CA HIS A 149 -3.15 -1.39 8.56
C HIS A 149 -2.35 -0.17 8.05
N PRO A 150 -1.97 0.76 8.94
CA PRO A 150 -1.08 1.85 8.57
C PRO A 150 0.26 1.29 8.08
N GLU A 151 0.69 1.72 6.90
CA GLU A 151 2.02 1.42 6.36
C GLU A 151 3.06 1.85 7.38
N GLN A 152 3.77 0.88 7.98
CA GLN A 152 4.88 1.18 8.86
C GLN A 152 6.00 1.80 8.00
N PRO A 153 6.50 3.00 8.34
CA PRO A 153 7.59 3.62 7.61
C PRO A 153 8.79 2.68 7.60
N GLN A 154 9.17 2.18 6.43
CA GLN A 154 10.34 1.33 6.29
C GLN A 154 11.59 2.17 6.56
N PRO A 155 12.47 1.77 7.49
CA PRO A 155 13.72 2.49 7.73
C PRO A 155 14.64 2.31 6.51
N VAL A 156 15.10 3.42 5.92
CA VAL A 156 16.09 3.41 4.83
C VAL A 156 17.46 3.05 5.44
N PRO A 157 18.20 2.07 4.89
CA PRO A 157 19.51 1.72 5.43
C PRO A 157 20.54 2.77 4.97
N GLY A 158 21.35 3.28 5.90
CA GLY A 158 22.61 3.96 5.56
C GLY A 158 22.71 5.49 5.70
N SER A 159 21.95 6.17 6.57
CA SER A 159 22.38 7.53 6.99
C SER A 159 22.01 7.88 8.43
N VAL A 160 23.05 8.03 9.25
CA VAL A 160 23.15 8.72 10.55
C VAL A 160 21.81 9.12 11.20
N VAL A 161 21.25 8.18 11.96
CA VAL A 161 19.83 8.11 12.38
C VAL A 161 19.47 9.03 13.56
N LYS A 162 20.19 10.12 13.83
CA LYS A 162 19.79 11.05 14.92
C LYS A 162 19.48 12.47 14.44
N ASP A 163 20.24 13.02 13.49
CA ASP A 163 19.98 14.37 12.98
C ASP A 163 18.95 14.39 11.82
N PHE A 164 18.92 13.35 11.00
CA PHE A 164 17.92 13.21 9.93
C PHE A 164 16.52 12.87 10.46
N GLN A 165 16.40 12.09 11.55
CA GLN A 165 15.11 11.79 12.18
C GLN A 165 14.46 13.05 12.77
N GLN A 166 15.24 13.90 13.46
CA GLN A 166 14.73 15.13 14.06
C GLN A 166 14.36 16.18 13.00
N TRP A 167 15.17 16.33 11.94
CA TRP A 167 14.87 17.24 10.83
C TRP A 167 13.68 16.78 9.99
N GLN A 168 13.55 15.48 9.70
CA GLN A 168 12.36 14.95 9.02
C GLN A 168 11.10 15.03 9.89
N GLN A 169 11.14 14.69 11.18
CA GLN A 169 9.95 14.78 12.05
C GLN A 169 9.42 16.23 12.18
N GLN A 170 10.31 17.22 12.27
CA GLN A 170 9.91 18.63 12.28
C GLN A 170 9.34 19.10 10.93
N LYS A 171 9.86 18.59 9.80
CA LYS A 171 9.34 18.88 8.46
C LYS A 171 8.03 18.13 8.15
N GLN A 172 7.84 16.94 8.74
CA GLN A 172 6.65 16.09 8.61
C GLN A 172 5.45 16.66 9.38
N ARG A 173 5.64 17.19 10.61
CA ARG A 173 4.54 17.81 11.38
C ARG A 173 3.95 19.04 10.70
N LYS A 174 4.77 19.86 10.02
CA LYS A 174 4.30 21.04 9.26
C LYS A 174 3.54 20.66 7.98
N LYS A 175 3.84 19.48 7.40
CA LYS A 175 3.16 18.98 6.19
C LYS A 175 1.85 18.26 6.48
N HIS A 176 1.66 17.69 7.68
CA HIS A 176 0.51 16.84 7.98
C HIS A 176 -0.84 17.59 7.94
N TYR A 177 -0.89 18.85 8.39
CA TYR A 177 -2.12 19.65 8.35
C TYR A 177 -2.48 20.14 6.93
N ILE A 178 -1.50 20.56 6.12
CA ILE A 178 -1.72 20.90 4.70
C ILE A 178 -2.12 19.64 3.91
N ALA A 179 -1.49 18.50 4.18
CA ALA A 179 -1.81 17.24 3.51
C ALA A 179 -3.21 16.72 3.87
N ALA A 180 -3.63 16.83 5.13
CA ALA A 180 -4.97 16.46 5.57
C ALA A 180 -6.05 17.36 4.94
N PHE A 181 -5.80 18.67 4.85
CA PHE A 181 -6.72 19.60 4.20
C PHE A 181 -6.84 19.33 2.71
N ASN A 182 -5.72 19.21 2.00
CA ASN A 182 -5.73 18.94 0.55
C ASN A 182 -6.34 17.58 0.20
N GLY A 183 -6.22 16.58 1.08
CA GLY A 183 -6.87 15.28 0.93
C GLY A 183 -8.40 15.31 1.07
N ALA A 184 -8.93 16.25 1.86
CA ALA A 184 -10.36 16.36 2.15
C ALA A 184 -11.09 17.45 1.34
N PHE A 185 -10.35 18.43 0.80
CA PHE A 185 -10.94 19.58 0.10
C PHE A 185 -11.70 19.19 -1.17
N TRP A 186 -11.06 18.44 -2.07
CA TRP A 186 -11.67 18.00 -3.32
C TRP A 186 -12.95 17.16 -3.17
N PRO A 187 -13.00 16.12 -2.31
CA PRO A 187 -14.24 15.39 -2.10
C PRO A 187 -15.34 16.23 -1.45
N LEU A 188 -14.99 17.20 -0.59
CA LEU A 188 -15.96 18.12 0.01
C LEU A 188 -16.56 19.07 -1.02
N VAL A 189 -15.73 19.65 -1.90
CA VAL A 189 -16.19 20.48 -3.04
C VAL A 189 -17.14 19.68 -3.94
N LEU A 190 -16.79 18.43 -4.25
CA LEU A 190 -17.62 17.55 -5.06
C LEU A 190 -18.97 17.25 -4.38
N ALA A 191 -18.96 16.95 -3.08
CA ALA A 191 -20.18 16.74 -2.32
C ALA A 191 -21.08 17.98 -2.31
N PHE A 192 -20.50 19.17 -2.10
CA PHE A 192 -21.23 20.44 -2.14
C PHE A 192 -21.82 20.74 -3.52
N TYR A 193 -21.03 20.47 -4.57
CA TYR A 193 -21.50 20.56 -5.95
C TYR A 193 -22.71 19.66 -6.18
N PHE A 194 -22.67 18.39 -5.78
CA PHE A 194 -23.80 17.48 -5.96
C PHE A 194 -25.04 17.93 -5.18
N ILE A 195 -24.89 18.36 -3.92
CA ILE A 195 -26.02 18.84 -3.11
C ILE A 195 -26.72 20.03 -3.79
N ILE A 196 -25.94 21.01 -4.26
CA ILE A 196 -26.50 22.21 -4.92
C ILE A 196 -27.04 21.86 -6.31
N SER A 197 -26.33 21.02 -7.07
CA SER A 197 -26.69 20.64 -8.45
C SER A 197 -27.96 19.82 -8.51
N PHE A 198 -28.09 18.80 -7.66
CA PHE A 198 -29.34 18.04 -7.56
C PHE A 198 -30.46 18.83 -6.89
N GLY A 199 -30.16 19.67 -5.89
CA GLY A 199 -31.17 20.47 -5.20
C GLY A 199 -31.78 21.56 -6.08
N THR A 200 -30.99 22.17 -6.98
CA THR A 200 -31.48 23.25 -7.86
C THR A 200 -31.85 22.77 -9.26
N GLY A 201 -31.39 21.60 -9.70
CA GLY A 201 -31.58 21.08 -11.06
C GLY A 201 -30.90 21.93 -12.15
N LYS A 202 -30.14 22.97 -11.79
CA LYS A 202 -29.51 23.93 -12.69
C LYS A 202 -28.05 23.59 -12.95
N TRP A 203 -27.83 22.42 -13.54
CA TRP A 203 -26.50 21.88 -13.88
C TRP A 203 -25.63 22.85 -14.69
N TYR A 204 -26.25 23.71 -15.50
CA TYR A 204 -25.56 24.73 -16.30
C TYR A 204 -24.97 25.90 -15.48
N ILE A 205 -25.39 26.09 -14.22
CA ILE A 205 -24.86 27.13 -13.32
C ILE A 205 -23.92 26.53 -12.28
N THR A 206 -24.26 25.35 -11.74
CA THR A 206 -23.56 24.79 -10.58
C THR A 206 -22.11 24.39 -10.89
N TRP A 207 -21.75 24.16 -12.16
CA TRP A 207 -20.37 23.92 -12.58
C TRP A 207 -19.41 25.08 -12.28
N VAL A 208 -19.92 26.30 -12.08
CA VAL A 208 -19.12 27.48 -11.70
C VAL A 208 -18.35 27.24 -10.39
N ILE A 209 -18.83 26.36 -9.51
CA ILE A 209 -18.10 25.94 -8.29
C ILE A 209 -16.70 25.39 -8.63
N PHE A 210 -16.54 24.67 -9.74
CA PHE A 210 -15.22 24.14 -10.15
C PHE A 210 -14.26 25.21 -10.65
N LEU A 211 -14.76 26.37 -11.10
CA LEU A 211 -13.91 27.51 -11.46
C LEU A 211 -13.45 28.27 -10.21
N ILE A 212 -14.29 28.32 -9.18
CA ILE A 212 -14.00 29.04 -7.93
C ILE A 212 -13.16 28.20 -6.97
N ALA A 213 -13.35 26.87 -6.94
CA ALA A 213 -12.71 25.97 -5.99
C ALA A 213 -11.15 26.00 -6.02
N PRO A 214 -10.47 26.02 -7.18
CA PRO A 214 -9.01 26.15 -7.23
C PRO A 214 -8.50 27.47 -6.64
N ALA A 215 -9.24 28.56 -6.82
CA ALA A 215 -8.89 29.86 -6.24
C ALA A 215 -9.00 29.82 -4.71
N ILE A 216 -10.05 29.20 -4.17
CA ILE A 216 -10.21 28.97 -2.73
C ILE A 216 -9.09 28.08 -2.19
N ASP A 217 -8.71 27.02 -2.91
CA ASP A 217 -7.63 26.12 -2.53
C ASP A 217 -6.29 26.87 -2.35
N VAL A 218 -5.93 27.74 -3.30
CA VAL A 218 -4.71 28.57 -3.21
C VAL A 218 -4.76 29.52 -2.01
N ILE A 219 -5.90 30.17 -1.76
CA ILE A 219 -6.06 31.10 -0.63
C ILE A 219 -5.94 30.36 0.69
N VAL A 220 -6.60 29.22 0.85
CA VAL A 220 -6.56 28.46 2.11
C VAL A 220 -5.17 27.86 2.33
N ASN A 221 -4.52 27.33 1.29
CA ASN A 221 -3.16 26.79 1.40
C ASN A 221 -2.12 27.85 1.76
N THR A 222 -2.25 29.07 1.21
CA THR A 222 -1.36 30.19 1.54
C THR A 222 -1.57 30.71 2.97
N LEU A 223 -2.82 30.78 3.43
CA LEU A 223 -3.17 31.16 4.82
C LEU A 223 -2.73 30.10 5.85
N LEU A 224 -2.97 28.81 5.58
CA LEU A 224 -2.48 27.73 6.44
C LEU A 224 -0.95 27.72 6.51
N GLY A 225 -0.28 27.91 5.37
CA GLY A 225 1.17 28.04 5.30
C GLY A 225 1.71 29.21 6.12
N SER A 226 1.03 30.36 6.10
CA SER A 226 1.45 31.57 6.84
C SER A 226 1.23 31.43 8.35
N MET A 227 0.08 30.92 8.80
CA MET A 227 -0.21 30.69 10.22
C MET A 227 0.76 29.69 10.85
N MET A 228 1.12 28.61 10.13
CA MET A 228 2.08 27.64 10.62
C MET A 228 3.52 28.17 10.66
N LYS A 229 3.88 29.11 9.78
CA LYS A 229 5.19 29.78 9.82
C LYS A 229 5.33 30.67 11.05
N GLN A 230 4.24 31.29 11.51
CA GLN A 230 4.21 32.16 12.69
C GLN A 230 4.32 31.38 14.02
N ASN A 231 3.74 30.19 14.11
CA ASN A 231 3.76 29.36 15.32
C ASN A 231 5.06 28.57 15.55
N GLY A 232 5.96 28.47 14.56
CA GLY A 232 7.23 27.75 14.67
C GLY A 232 8.45 28.61 14.98
N GLY A 233 8.23 29.88 15.37
CA GLY A 233 9.28 30.89 15.60
C GLY A 233 9.28 31.47 17.01
N LYS A 234 8.92 30.69 18.02
CA LYS A 234 9.17 30.97 19.45
C LYS A 234 9.95 29.82 20.05
#